data_AF-A0A368A631-F1
#
_entry.id   AF-A0A368A631-F1
#
_cell.length_a   1.000
_cell.length_b   1.000
_cell.length_c   1.000
_cell.angle_alpha   90.00
_cell.angle_beta   90.00
_cell.angle_gamma   90.00
#
_symmetry.space_group_name_H-M   'P 1'
#
loop_
_entity.id
_entity.type
_entity.pdbx_description
1 polymer ?
#
loop_
_entity_poly.entity_id
_entity_poly.type
_entity_poly.pdbx_seq_one_letter_code
_entity_poly.pdbx_strand_id
1 'polypeptide(L)'
;MQLLPQELLKQIEDGTPGDLELTSFGKIDSFQQLMDALAALYSVDHIYKTVVIDSITELQNLVFNETCARGDDKGTAKANIEDFGYGKGYVYAQRVKSPLLGKSDRGRVI
;
A
#
# COMPACT_ATOMS: atom_id res chain seq x y z
N MET A 1 7.89 22.64 18.47
CA MET A 1 7.69 21.95 17.18
C MET A 1 8.50 20.67 17.24
N GLN A 2 7.85 19.55 17.52
CA GLN A 2 8.52 18.27 17.71
C GLN A 2 8.85 17.70 16.34
N LEU A 3 10.14 17.70 15.98
CA LEU A 3 10.65 17.07 14.78
C LEU A 3 10.38 15.56 14.93
N LEU A 4 9.48 15.02 14.10
CA LEU A 4 9.29 13.58 14.01
C LEU A 4 10.57 12.98 13.39
N PRO A 5 11.15 11.92 14.00
CA PRO A 5 12.41 11.36 13.56
C PRO A 5 12.24 10.62 12.22
N GLN A 6 12.60 11.31 11.12
CA GLN A 6 12.95 10.74 9.81
C GLN A 6 11.90 9.73 9.27
N GLU A 7 10.82 10.27 8.72
CA GLU A 7 9.72 9.53 8.08
C GLU A 7 10.05 9.28 6.58
N LEU A 8 9.87 8.07 6.07
CA LEU A 8 9.94 7.76 4.64
C LEU A 8 8.67 7.05 4.20
N LEU A 9 7.68 7.85 3.83
CA LEU A 9 6.74 7.68 2.71
C LEU A 9 5.67 8.75 2.92
N LYS A 10 5.32 9.50 1.87
CA LYS A 10 4.13 10.35 1.91
C LYS A 10 3.35 10.23 0.62
N GLN A 11 2.08 9.91 0.84
CA GLN A 11 0.90 10.22 0.06
C GLN A 11 0.56 9.38 -1.19
N ILE A 12 -0.45 8.54 -1.03
CA ILE A 12 -1.27 7.98 -2.10
C ILE A 12 -2.38 8.98 -2.53
N GLU A 13 -2.70 10.00 -1.71
CA GLU A 13 -3.64 11.09 -2.04
C GLU A 13 -2.93 12.38 -2.54
N ASP A 14 -3.55 13.12 -3.47
CA ASP A 14 -3.02 14.38 -4.01
C ASP A 14 -3.34 15.58 -3.08
N GLY A 15 -2.35 16.08 -2.34
CA GLY A 15 -2.51 17.24 -1.46
C GLY A 15 -1.36 17.49 -0.48
N THR A 16 -0.25 18.07 -0.95
CA THR A 16 0.83 18.57 -0.08
C THR A 16 0.89 20.10 -0.09
N PRO A 17 0.85 20.78 1.07
CA PRO A 17 1.26 22.18 1.19
C PRO A 17 2.74 22.33 0.79
N GLY A 18 3.06 23.28 -0.09
CA GLY A 18 4.34 23.35 -0.82
C GLY A 18 5.64 23.49 0.00
N ASP A 19 5.57 23.57 1.32
CA ASP A 19 6.70 23.90 2.20
C ASP A 19 7.23 22.70 3.04
N LEU A 20 6.72 21.48 2.84
CA LEU A 20 7.19 20.29 3.55
C LEU A 20 8.09 19.43 2.65
N GLU A 21 9.41 19.49 2.85
CA GLU A 21 10.34 18.53 2.22
C GLU A 21 10.15 17.15 2.84
N LEU A 22 9.49 16.27 2.10
CA LEU A 22 9.25 14.89 2.48
C LEU A 22 10.14 14.01 1.63
N THR A 23 10.94 13.15 2.26
CA THR A 23 11.52 12.03 1.51
C THR A 23 10.38 11.08 1.18
N SER A 24 10.11 10.88 -0.10
CA SER A 24 9.05 10.00 -0.60
C SER A 24 9.57 9.19 -1.78
N PHE A 25 8.97 8.02 -2.01
CA PHE A 25 9.17 7.24 -3.24
C PHE A 25 8.47 7.86 -4.46
N GLY A 26 7.83 9.02 -4.29
CA GLY A 26 6.96 9.63 -5.29
C GLY A 26 5.57 9.02 -5.24
N LYS A 27 4.77 9.27 -6.29
CA LYS A 27 3.41 8.74 -6.40
C LYS A 27 3.45 7.22 -6.60
N ILE A 28 2.67 6.50 -5.81
CA ILE A 28 2.48 5.04 -5.93
C ILE A 28 1.15 4.78 -6.63
N ASP A 29 1.20 4.32 -7.87
CA ASP A 29 0.01 4.13 -8.73
C ASP A 29 -0.39 2.65 -8.90
N SER A 30 0.38 1.73 -8.33
CA SER A 30 0.11 0.29 -8.41
C SER A 30 0.47 -0.44 -7.12
N PHE A 31 -0.20 -1.57 -6.89
CA PHE A 31 0.12 -2.45 -5.75
C PHE A 31 1.56 -2.98 -5.83
N GLN A 32 2.07 -3.26 -7.03
CA GLN A 32 3.46 -3.70 -7.20
C GLN A 32 4.46 -2.62 -6.78
N GLN A 33 4.25 -1.37 -7.19
CA GLN A 33 5.10 -0.25 -6.74
C GLN A 33 5.08 -0.08 -5.23
N LEU A 34 3.91 -0.26 -4.59
CA LEU A 34 3.81 -0.25 -3.12
C LEU A 34 4.67 -1.37 -2.51
N MET A 35 4.56 -2.59 -3.01
CA MET A 35 5.33 -3.73 -2.51
C MET A 35 6.84 -3.56 -2.72
N ASP A 36 7.25 -2.98 -3.85
CA ASP A 36 8.66 -2.70 -4.15
C ASP A 36 9.22 -1.62 -3.22
N ALA A 37 8.46 -0.56 -2.96
CA ALA A 37 8.84 0.48 -1.99
C ALA A 37 9.01 -0.09 -0.58
N LEU A 38 8.06 -0.92 -0.13
CA LEU A 38 8.16 -1.61 1.16
C LEU A 38 9.36 -2.57 1.20
N ALA A 39 9.60 -3.34 0.13
CA ALA A 39 10.73 -4.24 0.05
C ALA A 39 12.08 -3.50 0.11
N ALA A 40 12.18 -2.33 -0.50
CA ALA A 40 13.36 -1.47 -0.41
C ALA A 40 13.63 -1.02 1.04
N LEU A 41 12.57 -0.64 1.77
CA LEU A 41 12.68 -0.31 3.20
C LEU A 41 13.12 -1.51 4.06
N TYR A 42 12.73 -2.73 3.69
CA TYR A 42 13.18 -3.92 4.41
C TYR A 42 14.63 -4.33 4.10
N SER A 43 15.15 -3.98 2.93
CA SER A 43 16.37 -4.58 2.37
C SER A 43 17.57 -3.63 2.29
N VAL A 44 17.32 -2.32 2.29
CA VAL A 44 18.35 -1.29 2.15
C VAL A 44 18.60 -0.64 3.52
N ASP A 45 19.87 -0.42 3.87
CA ASP A 45 20.19 0.31 5.09
C ASP A 45 19.73 1.77 4.98
N HIS A 46 18.91 2.21 5.93
CA HIS A 46 18.38 3.57 5.95
C HIS A 46 18.08 4.03 7.38
N ILE A 47 18.11 5.35 7.55
CA ILE A 47 17.86 5.99 8.85
C ILE A 47 16.38 6.05 9.21
N TYR A 48 15.48 5.90 8.23
CA TYR A 48 14.04 6.00 8.42
C TYR A 48 13.52 4.91 9.35
N LYS A 49 12.55 5.30 10.19
CA LYS A 49 11.98 4.42 11.21
C LYS A 49 10.49 4.24 11.02
N THR A 50 9.79 5.25 10.56
CA THR A 50 8.34 5.21 10.38
C THR A 50 7.95 5.27 8.92
N VAL A 51 6.88 4.54 8.59
CA VAL A 51 6.23 4.53 7.28
C VAL A 51 4.82 5.07 7.45
N VAL A 52 4.52 6.18 6.80
CA VAL A 52 3.17 6.78 6.79
C VAL A 52 2.49 6.46 5.46
N ILE A 53 1.30 5.88 5.53
CA ILE A 53 0.45 5.63 4.36
C ILE A 53 -0.75 6.58 4.43
N ASP A 54 -0.84 7.50 3.47
CA ASP A 54 -1.87 8.55 3.44
C ASP A 54 -2.50 8.63 2.03
N SER A 55 -3.65 8.05 1.70
CA SER A 55 -4.71 7.60 2.58
C SER A 55 -5.10 6.13 2.37
N ILE A 56 -5.85 5.58 3.34
CA ILE A 56 -6.35 4.20 3.31
C ILE A 56 -7.26 3.95 2.12
N THR A 57 -8.01 4.97 1.68
CA THR A 57 -8.91 4.89 0.52
C THR A 57 -8.14 4.51 -0.74
N GLU A 58 -7.02 5.18 -0.99
CA GLU A 58 -6.22 4.90 -2.18
C GLU A 58 -5.44 3.58 -2.04
N LEU A 59 -4.96 3.24 -0.83
CA LEU A 59 -4.42 1.90 -0.58
C LEU A 59 -5.45 0.81 -0.93
N GLN A 60 -6.72 1.03 -0.59
CA GLN A 60 -7.80 0.10 -0.92
C GLN A 60 -8.02 0.00 -2.42
N ASN A 61 -7.96 1.12 -3.15
CA ASN A 61 -8.03 1.13 -4.61
C ASN A 61 -6.91 0.30 -5.24
N LEU A 62 -5.67 0.44 -4.77
CA LEU A 62 -4.53 -0.37 -5.24
C LEU A 62 -4.79 -1.86 -5.03
N VAL A 63 -5.29 -2.25 -3.86
CA VAL A 63 -5.64 -3.65 -3.54
C VAL A 63 -6.75 -4.16 -4.45
N PHE A 64 -7.79 -3.37 -4.70
CA PHE A 64 -8.91 -3.78 -5.57
C PHE A 64 -8.48 -3.91 -7.02
N ASN A 65 -7.71 -2.96 -7.54
CA ASN A 65 -7.16 -3.01 -8.90
C ASN A 65 -6.29 -4.26 -9.10
N GLU A 66 -5.41 -4.55 -8.14
CA GLU A 66 -4.59 -5.76 -8.15
C GLU A 66 -5.44 -7.04 -8.04
N THR A 67 -6.50 -7.02 -7.23
CA THR A 67 -7.45 -8.14 -7.11
C THR A 67 -8.13 -8.43 -8.45
N CYS A 68 -8.65 -7.38 -9.09
CA CYS A 68 -9.27 -7.45 -10.42
C CYS A 68 -8.30 -7.98 -11.48
N ALA A 69 -7.03 -7.53 -11.45
CA ALA A 69 -6.00 -7.97 -12.38
C ALA A 69 -5.61 -9.46 -12.19
N ARG A 70 -5.50 -9.93 -10.94
CA ARG A 70 -5.22 -11.35 -10.63
C ARG A 70 -6.36 -12.28 -11.01
N GLY A 71 -7.59 -11.79 -10.97
CA GLY A 71 -8.77 -12.55 -11.34
C GLY A 71 -9.20 -13.60 -10.32
N ASP A 72 -10.18 -14.40 -10.71
CA ASP A 72 -10.76 -15.45 -9.86
C ASP A 72 -9.92 -16.73 -9.86
N ASP A 73 -10.40 -17.80 -9.21
CA ASP A 73 -9.68 -19.08 -9.13
C ASP A 73 -9.51 -19.77 -10.52
N LYS A 74 -10.14 -19.23 -11.58
CA LYS A 74 -9.95 -19.67 -12.97
C LYS A 74 -8.99 -18.76 -13.74
N GLY A 75 -8.41 -17.75 -13.09
CA GLY A 75 -7.56 -16.73 -13.72
C GLY A 75 -8.34 -15.70 -14.53
N THR A 76 -9.65 -15.56 -14.30
CA THR A 76 -10.47 -14.60 -15.06
C THR A 76 -10.39 -13.23 -14.43
N ALA A 77 -9.66 -12.31 -15.06
CA ALA A 77 -9.60 -10.91 -14.65
C ALA A 77 -10.99 -10.24 -14.71
N LYS A 78 -11.17 -9.21 -13.88
CA LYS A 78 -12.41 -8.44 -13.75
C LYS A 78 -12.17 -6.96 -13.97
N ALA A 79 -13.20 -6.23 -14.38
CA ALA A 79 -13.12 -4.78 -14.49
C ALA A 79 -13.32 -4.12 -13.12
N ASN A 80 -14.25 -4.65 -12.32
CA ASN A 80 -14.58 -4.12 -10.99
C ASN A 80 -14.65 -5.23 -9.93
N ILE A 81 -14.52 -4.85 -8.66
CA ILE A 81 -14.50 -5.78 -7.53
C ILE A 81 -15.86 -6.51 -7.37
N GLU A 82 -16.96 -5.90 -7.82
CA GLU A 82 -18.30 -6.48 -7.82
C GLU A 82 -18.50 -7.56 -8.90
N ASP A 83 -17.69 -7.56 -9.97
CA ASP A 83 -17.84 -8.50 -11.10
C ASP A 83 -17.44 -9.94 -10.74
N PHE A 84 -16.84 -10.14 -9.57
CA PHE A 84 -16.57 -11.45 -9.00
C PHE A 84 -17.85 -12.15 -8.49
N GLY A 85 -18.96 -11.42 -8.39
CA GLY A 85 -20.21 -11.87 -7.79
C GLY A 85 -20.29 -11.52 -6.30
N TYR A 86 -21.51 -11.59 -5.77
CA TYR A 86 -21.87 -11.06 -4.45
C TYR A 86 -20.84 -11.39 -3.35
N GLY A 87 -20.15 -10.36 -2.86
CA GLY A 87 -19.15 -10.44 -1.79
C GLY A 87 -17.82 -11.12 -2.14
N LYS A 88 -17.71 -11.80 -3.29
CA LYS A 88 -16.53 -12.62 -3.62
C LYS A 88 -15.28 -11.79 -3.88
N GLY A 89 -15.41 -10.64 -4.55
CA GLY A 89 -14.27 -9.76 -4.81
C GLY A 89 -13.57 -9.33 -3.52
N TYR A 90 -14.34 -8.99 -2.49
CA TYR A 90 -13.81 -8.64 -1.17
C TYR A 90 -13.09 -9.80 -0.49
N VAL A 91 -13.50 -11.05 -0.71
CA VAL A 91 -12.76 -12.24 -0.23
C VAL A 91 -11.42 -12.39 -0.95
N TYR A 92 -11.38 -12.19 -2.27
CA TYR A 92 -10.12 -12.21 -3.02
C TYR A 92 -9.20 -11.04 -2.61
N ALA A 93 -9.76 -9.87 -2.34
CA ALA A 93 -9.00 -8.71 -1.87
C ALA A 93 -8.28 -8.97 -0.54
N GLN A 94 -8.84 -9.77 0.35
CA GLN A 94 -8.14 -10.18 1.58
C GLN A 94 -6.87 -10.98 1.30
N ARG A 95 -6.85 -11.78 0.22
CA ARG A 95 -5.65 -12.54 -0.21
C ARG A 95 -4.56 -11.59 -0.73
N VAL A 96 -4.96 -10.57 -1.49
CA VAL A 96 -4.05 -9.54 -2.01
C VAL A 96 -3.52 -8.65 -0.90
N LYS A 97 -4.35 -8.29 0.08
CA LYS A 97 -3.98 -7.47 1.23
C LYS A 97 -3.09 -8.21 2.23
N SER A 98 -3.18 -9.54 2.32
CA SER A 98 -2.49 -10.33 3.35
C SER A 98 -0.97 -10.05 3.50
N PRO A 99 -0.18 -9.86 2.43
CA PRO A 99 1.23 -9.51 2.54
C PRO A 99 1.49 -8.17 3.25
N LEU A 100 0.56 -7.21 3.18
CA LEU A 100 0.65 -5.96 3.94
C LEU A 100 0.47 -6.17 5.46
N LEU A 101 -0.09 -7.31 5.87
CA LEU A 101 -0.52 -7.57 7.25
C LEU A 101 0.26 -8.69 7.98
N GLY A 102 1.22 -9.39 7.34
CA GLY A 102 1.97 -10.49 7.98
C GLY A 102 3.45 -10.15 8.19
N LYS A 103 4.10 -10.34 9.36
CA LYS A 103 3.74 -10.92 10.67
C LYS A 103 4.07 -9.90 11.77
N SER A 104 3.05 -9.28 12.37
CA SER A 104 3.21 -8.50 13.60
C SER A 104 3.38 -9.43 14.82
N ASP A 105 4.49 -10.16 14.88
CA ASP A 105 4.96 -10.85 16.11
C ASP A 105 6.30 -10.32 16.62
N ARG A 106 6.92 -9.35 15.94
CA ARG A 106 7.90 -8.46 16.56
C ARG A 106 7.88 -7.09 15.87
N GLY A 107 7.81 -6.07 16.71
CA GLY A 107 8.24 -4.73 16.36
C GLY A 107 7.17 -3.94 15.62
N ARG A 108 6.44 -3.13 16.39
CA ARG A 108 6.23 -1.71 16.11
C ARG A 108 6.14 -1.41 14.61
N VAL A 109 4.92 -1.20 14.12
CA VAL A 109 4.70 -0.15 13.13
C VAL A 109 5.11 1.13 13.87
N ILE A 110 6.40 1.43 13.76
CA ILE A 110 6.94 2.74 14.12
C ILE A 110 6.36 3.70 13.12
#